data_AF-A0A839JHZ6-F1
#
_entry.id   AF-A0A839JHZ6-F1
#
_cell.length_a   1.000
_cell.length_b   1.000
_cell.length_c   1.000
_cell.angle_alpha   90.00
_cell.angle_beta   90.00
_cell.angle_gamma   90.00
#
_symmetry.space_group_name_H-M   'P 1'
#
loop_
_entity.id
_entity.type
_entity.pdbx_description
1 polymer ?
#
loop_
_entity_poly.entity_id
_entity_poly.type
_entity_poly.pdbx_seq_one_letter_code
_entity_poly.pdbx_strand_id
1 'polypeptide(L)'
;RSLENEDQLFTVTLEEATAIFAQPKTRGRRAAVAPLKELGNDPASGKPVVVKDGRFGPYVTDGETNATLRKADSIEAITLERAAELLAEKRAKGPAPKRTTTRRTTTRKAPAKKK
;
A
#
# COMPACT_ATOMS: atom_id res chain seq x y z
N ARG A 1 -12.96 -2.46 -15.07
CA ARG A 1 -13.32 -3.74 -15.70
C ARG A 1 -12.38 -4.84 -15.22
N SER A 2 -12.92 -5.76 -14.44
CA SER A 2 -12.24 -6.90 -13.82
C SER A 2 -13.30 -7.99 -13.57
N LEU A 3 -12.89 -9.25 -13.46
CA LEU A 3 -13.77 -10.29 -12.94
C LEU A 3 -14.07 -10.00 -11.46
N GLU A 4 -15.26 -10.38 -11.01
CA GLU A 4 -15.73 -10.13 -9.65
C GLU A 4 -15.18 -11.16 -8.67
N ASN A 5 -15.08 -12.41 -9.12
CA ASN A 5 -14.64 -13.57 -8.34
C ASN A 5 -13.85 -14.57 -9.21
N GLU A 6 -13.28 -15.58 -8.56
CA GLU A 6 -12.41 -16.57 -9.21
C GLU A 6 -13.20 -17.56 -10.08
N ASP A 7 -14.46 -17.86 -9.73
CA ASP A 7 -15.30 -18.79 -10.49
C ASP A 7 -15.53 -18.32 -11.94
N GLN A 8 -15.63 -17.00 -12.14
CA GLN A 8 -15.74 -16.37 -13.45
C GLN A 8 -14.56 -16.67 -14.38
N LEU A 9 -13.41 -17.14 -13.86
CA LEU A 9 -12.29 -17.58 -14.71
C LEU A 9 -12.66 -18.76 -15.62
N PHE A 10 -13.58 -19.60 -15.17
CA PHE A 10 -13.93 -20.84 -15.86
C PHE A 10 -15.34 -20.81 -16.47
N THR A 11 -16.20 -19.90 -16.03
CA THR A 11 -17.62 -19.87 -16.42
C THR A 11 -17.99 -18.74 -17.38
N VAL A 12 -17.16 -17.71 -17.52
CA VAL A 12 -17.48 -16.54 -18.35
C VAL A 12 -17.52 -16.91 -19.83
N THR A 13 -18.64 -16.58 -20.47
CA THR A 13 -18.89 -16.75 -21.90
C THR A 13 -18.34 -15.57 -22.72
N LEU A 14 -18.25 -15.74 -24.04
CA LEU A 14 -17.79 -14.69 -24.95
C LEU A 14 -18.67 -13.43 -24.87
N GLU A 15 -19.98 -13.60 -24.79
CA GLU A 15 -20.94 -12.50 -24.70
C GLU A 15 -20.73 -11.69 -23.40
N GLU A 16 -20.63 -12.38 -22.27
CA GLU A 16 -20.35 -11.76 -20.97
C GLU A 16 -18.99 -11.03 -20.96
N ALA A 17 -17.96 -11.63 -21.56
CA ALA A 17 -16.65 -11.00 -21.69
C ALA A 17 -16.73 -9.69 -22.48
N THR A 18 -17.48 -9.65 -23.58
CA THR A 18 -17.66 -8.41 -24.36
C THR A 18 -18.40 -7.33 -23.56
N ALA A 19 -19.40 -7.71 -22.76
CA ALA A 19 -20.10 -6.79 -21.88
C ALA A 19 -19.16 -6.21 -20.80
N ILE A 20 -18.34 -7.04 -20.15
CA ILE A 20 -17.32 -6.59 -19.18
C ILE A 20 -16.31 -5.65 -19.84
N PHE A 21 -15.96 -5.90 -21.10
CA PHE A 21 -15.05 -5.02 -21.85
C PHE A 21 -15.66 -3.67 -22.21
N ALA A 22 -16.97 -3.60 -22.46
CA ALA A 22 -17.67 -2.36 -22.75
C ALA A 22 -17.81 -1.44 -21.53
N GLN A 23 -17.67 -1.96 -20.31
CA GLN A 23 -17.73 -1.15 -19.09
C GLN A 23 -16.60 -0.10 -19.03
N PRO A 24 -16.89 1.12 -18.54
CA PRO A 24 -15.89 2.16 -18.39
C PRO A 24 -14.74 1.72 -17.46
N LYS A 25 -13.52 2.18 -17.74
CA LYS A 25 -12.35 1.93 -16.89
C LYS A 25 -12.50 2.65 -15.55
N THR A 26 -13.05 1.96 -14.56
CA THR A 26 -12.90 2.34 -13.15
C THR A 26 -11.43 2.15 -12.75
N ARG A 27 -10.71 3.24 -12.47
CA ARG A 27 -9.38 3.15 -11.85
C ARG A 27 -9.56 2.47 -10.50
N GLY A 28 -8.97 1.29 -10.35
CA GLY A 28 -9.09 0.42 -9.18
C GLY A 28 -8.52 1.01 -7.90
N ARG A 29 -9.15 2.06 -7.37
CA ARG A 29 -9.04 2.38 -5.96
C ARG A 29 -9.97 1.40 -5.25
N ARG A 30 -9.40 0.36 -4.63
CA ARG A 30 -10.14 -0.37 -3.60
C ARG A 30 -10.69 0.68 -2.62
N ALA A 31 -11.97 0.54 -2.27
CA ALA A 31 -12.57 1.36 -1.23
C ALA A 31 -11.67 1.31 0.01
N ALA A 32 -11.48 2.46 0.65
CA ALA A 32 -10.69 2.51 1.88
C ALA A 32 -11.37 1.61 2.91
N VAL A 33 -10.66 0.57 3.35
CA VAL A 33 -11.10 -0.28 4.45
C VAL A 33 -11.23 0.60 5.69
N ALA A 34 -12.32 0.44 6.43
CA ALA A 34 -12.57 1.19 7.66
C ALA A 34 -11.40 0.99 8.65
N PRO A 35 -11.07 2.00 9.47
CA PRO A 35 -10.06 1.87 10.50
C PRO A 35 -10.40 0.73 11.47
N LEU A 36 -9.39 -0.02 11.91
CA LEU A 36 -9.56 -1.09 12.89
C LEU A 36 -9.76 -0.52 14.30
N LYS A 37 -9.09 0.59 14.62
CA LYS A 37 -9.16 1.24 15.95
C LYS A 37 -8.82 2.72 15.83
N GLU A 38 -9.57 3.58 16.52
CA GLU A 38 -9.26 5.01 16.67
C GLU A 38 -8.70 5.25 18.07
N LEU A 39 -7.54 5.92 18.16
CA LEU A 39 -6.80 6.07 19.42
C LEU A 39 -6.87 7.49 20.00
N GLY A 40 -7.43 8.46 19.29
CA GLY A 40 -7.46 9.87 19.68
C GLY A 40 -6.40 10.71 18.96
N ASN A 41 -6.02 11.86 19.50
CA ASN A 41 -5.08 12.78 18.84
C ASN A 41 -3.64 12.58 19.34
N ASP A 42 -2.67 12.62 18.43
CA ASP A 42 -1.24 12.56 18.77
C ASP A 42 -0.83 13.83 19.55
N PRO A 43 -0.20 13.73 20.73
CA PRO A 43 0.31 14.90 21.46
C PRO A 43 1.37 15.69 20.67
N ALA A 44 2.09 15.06 19.74
CA ALA A 44 3.14 15.74 18.97
C ALA A 44 2.62 16.47 17.74
N SER A 45 1.68 15.86 16.99
CA SER A 45 1.17 16.43 15.73
C SER A 45 -0.23 17.04 15.83
N GLY A 46 -0.96 16.76 16.91
CA GLY A 46 -2.36 17.15 17.10
C GLY A 46 -3.35 16.44 16.19
N LYS A 47 -2.89 15.49 15.36
CA LYS A 47 -3.69 14.80 14.34
C LYS A 47 -4.35 13.52 14.89
N PRO A 48 -5.51 13.11 14.34
CA PRO A 48 -6.18 11.89 14.75
C PRO A 48 -5.35 10.65 14.36
N VAL A 49 -5.04 9.82 15.35
CA VAL A 49 -4.29 8.58 15.22
C VAL A 49 -5.25 7.42 15.08
N VAL A 50 -5.10 6.68 14.00
CA VAL A 50 -5.92 5.50 13.71
C VAL A 50 -5.05 4.31 13.31
N VAL A 51 -5.52 3.12 13.67
CA VAL A 51 -4.93 1.84 13.28
C VAL A 51 -5.69 1.32 12.07
N LYS A 52 -4.98 0.92 11.02
CA LYS A 52 -5.56 0.37 9.79
C LYS A 52 -4.88 -0.95 9.44
N ASP A 53 -5.62 -1.81 8.75
CA ASP A 53 -5.04 -2.97 8.10
C ASP A 53 -4.46 -2.58 6.73
N GLY A 54 -3.26 -3.09 6.43
CA GLY A 54 -2.51 -2.71 5.24
C GLY A 54 -1.84 -3.90 4.57
N ARG A 55 -1.33 -3.70 3.35
CA ARG A 55 -0.65 -4.76 2.57
C ARG A 55 0.51 -5.43 3.33
N PHE A 56 1.16 -4.70 4.22
CA PHE A 56 2.33 -5.16 4.98
C PHE A 56 1.97 -5.49 6.45
N GLY A 57 0.68 -5.65 6.73
CA GLY A 57 0.13 -5.84 8.06
C GLY A 57 -0.37 -4.53 8.71
N PRO A 58 -0.83 -4.62 9.96
CA PRO A 58 -1.41 -3.51 10.70
C PRO A 58 -0.43 -2.34 10.87
N TYR A 59 -0.94 -1.12 10.76
CA TYR A 59 -0.15 0.10 10.92
C TYR A 59 -0.95 1.22 11.58
N VAL A 60 -0.23 2.10 12.25
CA VAL A 60 -0.73 3.35 12.83
C VAL A 60 -0.50 4.48 11.82
N THR A 61 -1.49 5.36 11.68
CA THR A 61 -1.41 6.55 10.84
C THR A 61 -2.03 7.76 11.53
N ASP A 62 -1.37 8.91 11.38
CA ASP A 62 -1.91 10.23 11.73
C ASP A 62 -2.43 10.99 10.48
N GLY A 63 -2.54 10.28 9.35
CA GLY A 63 -2.90 10.83 8.04
C GLY A 63 -1.71 11.25 7.18
N GLU A 64 -0.53 11.50 7.76
CA GLU A 64 0.67 11.92 7.03
C GLU A 64 1.81 10.90 7.18
N THR A 65 2.12 10.55 8.42
CA THR A 65 3.11 9.55 8.81
C THR A 65 2.45 8.20 9.04
N ASN A 66 3.07 7.14 8.52
CA ASN A 66 2.60 5.78 8.66
C ASN A 66 3.67 4.91 9.34
N ALA A 67 3.33 4.32 10.48
CA ALA A 67 4.19 3.46 11.28
C ALA A 67 3.62 2.05 11.37
N THR A 68 4.38 1.05 10.93
CA THR A 68 3.97 -0.36 11.02
C THR A 68 3.99 -0.81 12.48
N LEU A 69 2.96 -1.54 12.91
CA LEU A 69 2.92 -2.13 14.26
C LEU A 69 4.04 -3.18 14.40
N ARG A 70 4.74 -3.17 15.54
CA ARG A 70 5.77 -4.20 15.83
C ARG A 70 5.08 -5.48 16.27
N LYS A 71 5.79 -6.63 16.21
CA LYS A 71 5.23 -7.94 16.58
C LYS A 71 4.70 -8.03 18.03
N ALA A 72 5.28 -7.23 18.93
CA ALA A 72 4.86 -7.17 20.33
C ALA A 72 3.61 -6.30 20.55
N ASP A 73 3.30 -5.41 19.61
CA ASP A 73 2.21 -4.45 19.71
C ASP A 73 0.97 -5.03 18.98
N SER A 74 -0.06 -5.46 19.72
CA SER A 74 -1.32 -5.96 19.13
C SER A 74 -2.30 -4.81 18.89
N ILE A 75 -3.23 -5.00 17.94
CA ILE A 75 -4.25 -3.98 17.60
C ILE A 75 -5.13 -3.64 18.82
N GLU A 76 -5.39 -4.61 19.67
CA GLU A 76 -6.24 -4.42 20.86
C GLU A 76 -5.47 -3.74 22.00
N ALA A 77 -4.22 -4.13 22.23
CA ALA A 77 -3.41 -3.64 23.36
C ALA A 77 -2.71 -2.31 23.08
N ILE A 78 -2.65 -1.85 21.82
CA ILE A 78 -2.00 -0.58 21.48
C ILE A 78 -2.70 0.60 22.18
N THR A 79 -1.90 1.42 22.85
CA THR A 79 -2.29 2.66 23.52
C THR A 79 -1.93 3.87 22.66
N LEU A 80 -2.53 5.03 22.98
CA LEU A 80 -2.23 6.30 22.30
C LEU A 80 -0.74 6.65 22.43
N GLU A 81 -0.18 6.56 23.64
CA GLU A 81 1.24 6.86 23.90
C GLU A 81 2.16 5.99 23.04
N ARG A 82 1.92 4.68 23.01
CA ARG A 82 2.71 3.74 22.22
C ARG A 82 2.60 4.03 20.72
N ALA A 83 1.40 4.37 20.25
CA ALA A 83 1.17 4.76 18.87
C ALA A 83 1.91 6.08 18.52
N ALA A 84 1.90 7.06 19.42
CA ALA A 84 2.61 8.32 19.27
C ALA A 84 4.13 8.13 19.22
N GLU A 85 4.68 7.24 20.05
CA GLU A 85 6.09 6.84 20.01
C GLU A 85 6.49 6.29 18.63
N LEU A 86 5.72 5.32 18.11
CA LEU A 86 6.00 4.70 16.81
C LEU A 86 5.95 5.71 15.66
N LEU A 87 5.03 6.67 15.73
CA LEU A 87 4.94 7.75 14.76
C LEU A 87 6.11 8.73 14.90
N ALA A 88 6.49 9.10 16.12
CA ALA A 88 7.62 9.98 16.38
C ALA A 88 8.95 9.37 15.89
N GLU A 89 9.21 8.09 16.16
CA GLU A 89 10.37 7.36 15.64
C GLU A 89 10.44 7.41 14.10
N LYS A 90 9.29 7.22 13.43
CA LYS A 90 9.19 7.30 11.97
C LYS A 90 9.45 8.69 11.43
N ARG A 91 8.94 9.74 12.09
CA ARG A 91 9.20 11.14 11.72
C ARG A 91 10.68 11.47 11.86
N ALA A 92 11.31 11.05 12.95
CA ALA A 92 12.74 11.27 13.21
C ALA A 92 13.63 10.54 12.19
N LYS A 93 13.22 9.34 11.74
CA LYS A 93 13.99 8.55 10.76
C LYS A 93 13.98 9.17 9.34
N GLY A 94 12.98 9.98 9.02
CA GLY A 94 12.83 10.62 7.71
C GLY A 94 12.54 9.65 6.56
N PRO A 95 12.24 10.18 5.35
CA PRO A 95 12.03 9.36 4.17
C PRO A 95 13.32 8.65 3.77
N ALA A 96 13.22 7.35 3.47
CA ALA A 96 14.37 6.57 3.02
C ALA A 96 14.96 7.18 1.73
N PRO A 97 16.29 7.29 1.61
CA PRO A 97 16.92 7.86 0.43
C PRO A 97 16.49 7.06 -0.81
N LYS A 98 16.02 7.79 -1.83
CA LYS A 98 15.57 7.20 -3.08
C LYS A 98 16.78 6.54 -3.73
N ARG A 99 16.87 5.20 -3.70
CA ARG A 99 17.88 4.46 -4.46
C ARG A 99 17.67 4.76 -5.94
N THR A 100 18.48 5.65 -6.50
CA THR A 100 18.58 5.83 -7.94
C THR A 100 19.23 4.57 -8.48
N THR A 101 18.44 3.62 -8.96
CA THR A 101 18.95 2.55 -9.79
C THR A 101 19.36 3.19 -11.11
N THR A 102 20.63 3.58 -11.23
CA THR A 102 21.22 3.88 -12.53
C THR A 102 21.12 2.59 -13.33
N ARG A 103 20.13 2.53 -14.23
CA ARG A 103 19.92 1.40 -15.13
C ARG A 103 21.19 1.30 -15.98
N ARG A 104 22.08 0.36 -15.66
CA ARG A 104 23.24 0.06 -16.50
C ARG A 104 22.71 -0.44 -17.82
N THR A 105 22.63 0.44 -18.82
CA THR A 105 22.33 0.07 -20.20
C THR A 105 23.45 -0.84 -20.67
N THR A 106 23.17 -2.13 -20.81
CA THR A 106 24.06 -3.06 -21.49
C THR A 106 24.08 -2.66 -22.95
N THR A 107 25.12 -1.94 -23.38
CA THR A 107 25.38 -1.68 -24.80
C THR A 107 25.62 -3.02 -25.48
N ARG A 108 24.65 -3.45 -26.29
CA ARG A 108 24.77 -4.66 -27.10
C ARG A 108 25.87 -4.41 -28.14
N LYS A 109 27.01 -5.11 -28.00
CA LYS A 109 28.09 -5.10 -28.99
C LYS A 109 27.52 -5.58 -30.33
N ALA A 110 27.61 -4.74 -31.36
CA ALA A 110 27.18 -5.08 -32.72
C ALA A 110 28.02 -6.23 -33.28
N PRO A 111 27.44 -7.21 -33.98
CA PRO A 111 28.21 -8.28 -34.61
C PRO A 111 29.01 -7.72 -35.80
N ALA A 112 30.30 -8.07 -35.87
CA ALA A 112 31.19 -7.66 -36.95
C ALA A 112 30.77 -8.33 -38.27
N LYS A 113 30.56 -7.53 -39.32
CA LYS A 113 30.38 -8.02 -40.69
C LYS A 113 31.72 -8.60 -41.18
N LYS A 114 31.74 -9.89 -41.55
CA LYS A 114 32.84 -10.47 -42.34
C LYS A 114 32.66 -10.06 -43.80
N LYS A 115 33.78 -9.72 -44.44
CA LYS A 115 33.92 -9.51 -45.87
C LYS A 115 33.85 -10.83 -46.61
#